data_AF-A0AAE9GRA4-F1
#
_entry.id   AF-A0AAE9GRA4-F1
#
_cell.length_a   1.000
_cell.length_b   1.000
_cell.length_c   1.000
_cell.angle_alpha   90.00
_cell.angle_beta   90.00
_cell.angle_gamma   90.00
#
_symmetry.space_group_name_H-M   'P 1'
#
loop_
_entity.id
_entity.type
_entity.pdbx_description
1 polymer ?
#
loop_
_entity_poly.entity_id
_entity_poly.type
_entity_poly.pdbx_seq_one_letter_code
_entity_poly.pdbx_strand_id
1 'polypeptide(L)'
;MNKTALMALMLLASGCAQMLPAMSTDLGGQRYQLQANGNVFVNKDTLSNNIDKKAKKLCPEGYEYETPGDTRFKNDLLVNNGVLMPSGYFAMHRVVRCTNAAEN
;
A
#
# COMPACT_ATOMS: atom_id res chain seq x y z
N MET A 1 -25.23 35.24 12.83
CA MET A 1 -24.11 34.33 12.51
C MET A 1 -24.32 33.05 13.29
N ASN A 2 -24.83 32.03 12.61
CA ASN A 2 -25.57 30.95 13.23
C ASN A 2 -24.58 29.82 13.56
N LYS A 3 -24.31 29.62 14.86
CA LYS A 3 -23.28 28.71 15.40
C LYS A 3 -23.45 27.24 14.96
N THR A 4 -24.61 26.89 14.42
CA THR A 4 -24.94 25.54 13.91
C THR A 4 -24.23 25.18 12.60
N ALA A 5 -23.84 26.16 11.77
CA ALA A 5 -23.20 25.88 10.48
C ALA A 5 -21.74 25.39 10.62
N LEU A 6 -21.04 25.79 11.69
CA LEU A 6 -19.63 25.45 11.93
C LEU A 6 -19.43 23.99 12.36
N MET A 7 -20.43 23.38 13.00
CA MET A 7 -20.33 22.01 13.52
C MET A 7 -20.50 20.95 12.41
N ALA A 8 -21.24 21.28 11.34
CA ALA A 8 -21.44 20.39 10.20
C ALA A 8 -20.20 20.25 9.31
N LEU A 9 -19.32 21.27 9.27
CA LEU A 9 -18.11 21.26 8.43
C LEU A 9 -17.00 20.34 8.98
N MET A 10 -16.98 20.08 10.29
CA MET A 10 -15.96 19.22 10.92
C MET A 10 -16.18 17.72 10.69
N LEU A 11 -17.42 17.30 10.39
CA LEU A 11 -17.76 15.89 10.11
C LEU A 11 -17.33 15.42 8.70
N LEU A 12 -17.02 16.34 7.79
CA LEU A 12 -16.56 16.03 6.43
C LEU A 12 -15.03 15.84 6.34
N ALA A 13 -14.29 16.10 7.41
CA ALA A 13 -12.83 15.97 7.46
C ALA A 13 -12.35 14.60 7.98
N SER A 14 -13.24 13.74 8.49
CA SER A 14 -12.90 12.41 9.02
C SER A 14 -12.94 11.31 7.97
N GLY A 15 -12.70 11.65 6.70
CA GLY A 15 -12.42 10.71 5.62
C GLY A 15 -10.92 10.55 5.43
N CYS A 16 -10.16 10.28 6.49
CA CYS A 16 -8.77 9.86 6.32
C CYS A 16 -8.81 8.49 5.62
N ALA A 17 -8.75 8.49 4.29
CA ALA A 17 -8.24 7.35 3.55
C ALA A 17 -6.81 7.13 4.05
N GLN A 18 -6.65 6.32 5.09
CA GLN A 18 -5.37 5.90 5.61
C GLN A 18 -4.74 5.02 4.51
N MET A 19 -4.11 5.66 3.53
CA MET A 19 -3.31 4.98 2.53
C MET A 19 -2.14 4.34 3.26
N LEU A 20 -2.27 3.05 3.56
CA LEU A 20 -1.19 2.27 4.14
C LEU A 20 -0.01 2.29 3.16
N PRO A 21 1.16 2.78 3.57
CA PRO A 21 2.33 2.80 2.69
C PRO A 21 2.74 1.36 2.36
N ALA A 22 3.19 1.13 1.13
CA ALA A 22 3.74 -0.17 0.76
C ALA A 22 5.04 -0.44 1.54
N MET A 23 5.17 -1.66 2.03
CA MET A 23 6.33 -2.16 2.75
C MET A 23 7.37 -2.69 1.75
N SER A 24 8.63 -2.72 2.18
CA SER A 24 9.75 -3.22 1.38
C SER A 24 10.62 -4.15 2.21
N THR A 25 11.02 -5.26 1.63
CA THR A 25 12.02 -6.20 2.18
C THR A 25 13.18 -6.28 1.20
N ASP A 26 14.40 -6.09 1.69
CA ASP A 26 15.62 -6.22 0.87
C ASP A 26 15.88 -7.71 0.58
N LEU A 27 16.13 -8.03 -0.69
CA LEU A 27 16.48 -9.38 -1.16
C LEU A 27 17.97 -9.50 -1.54
N GLY A 28 18.73 -8.41 -1.41
CA GLY A 28 20.12 -8.30 -1.85
C GLY A 28 20.25 -8.01 -3.35
N GLY A 29 21.44 -7.56 -3.77
CA GLY A 29 21.74 -7.32 -5.19
C GLY A 29 20.84 -6.27 -5.85
N GLN A 30 20.51 -5.19 -5.14
CA GLN A 30 19.59 -4.13 -5.60
C GLN A 30 18.14 -4.58 -5.87
N ARG A 31 17.73 -5.71 -5.28
CA ARG A 31 16.37 -6.25 -5.41
C ARG A 31 15.59 -6.07 -4.12
N TYR A 32 14.34 -5.66 -4.26
CA TYR A 32 13.43 -5.44 -3.14
C TYR A 32 12.09 -6.13 -3.39
N GLN A 33 11.59 -6.85 -2.40
CA GLN A 33 10.21 -7.30 -2.38
C GLN A 33 9.32 -6.20 -1.80
N LEU A 34 8.36 -5.73 -2.60
CA LEU A 34 7.38 -4.73 -2.22
C LEU A 34 6.03 -5.40 -1.91
N GLN A 35 5.39 -4.97 -0.83
CA GLN A 35 4.06 -5.43 -0.43
C GLN A 35 3.15 -4.24 -0.15
N ALA A 36 1.99 -4.20 -0.80
CA ALA A 36 0.93 -3.24 -0.51
C ALA A 36 -0.31 -3.98 -0.02
N ASN A 37 -0.85 -3.54 1.11
CA ASN A 37 -2.06 -4.10 1.71
C ASN A 37 -3.18 -3.07 1.64
N GLY A 38 -4.41 -3.53 1.44
CA GLY A 38 -5.61 -2.70 1.49
C GLY A 38 -6.82 -3.51 1.89
N ASN A 39 -7.84 -2.83 2.38
CA ASN A 39 -9.09 -3.45 2.83
C ASN A 39 -9.85 -4.12 1.67
N VAL A 40 -10.95 -4.81 1.98
CA VAL A 40 -11.78 -5.51 0.97
C VAL A 40 -12.39 -4.60 -0.11
N PHE A 41 -12.41 -3.29 0.11
CA PHE A 41 -12.94 -2.29 -0.83
C PHE A 41 -11.83 -1.64 -1.67
N VAL A 42 -10.56 -2.01 -1.47
CA VAL A 42 -9.43 -1.43 -2.20
C VAL A 42 -9.43 -1.90 -3.65
N ASN A 43 -9.19 -0.99 -4.59
CA ASN A 43 -8.98 -1.35 -5.98
C ASN A 43 -7.51 -1.81 -6.20
N LYS A 44 -7.32 -2.75 -7.13
CA LYS A 44 -6.01 -3.23 -7.60
C LYS A 44 -5.10 -2.08 -8.05
N ASP A 45 -5.65 -1.07 -8.73
CA ASP A 45 -4.87 0.09 -9.18
C ASP A 45 -4.29 0.89 -8.01
N THR A 46 -5.03 1.00 -6.90
CA THR A 46 -4.53 1.66 -5.68
C THR A 46 -3.36 0.90 -5.08
N LEU A 47 -3.46 -0.44 -5.02
CA LEU A 47 -2.35 -1.28 -4.56
C LEU A 47 -1.13 -1.16 -5.48
N SER A 48 -1.35 -1.19 -6.80
CA SER A 48 -0.28 -1.02 -7.79
C SER A 48 0.39 0.35 -7.66
N ASN A 49 -0.38 1.41 -7.47
CA ASN A 49 0.15 2.77 -7.26
C ASN A 49 0.96 2.87 -5.96
N ASN A 50 0.55 2.19 -4.89
CA ASN A 50 1.31 2.15 -3.64
C ASN A 50 2.65 1.43 -3.81
N ILE A 51 2.67 0.31 -4.54
CA ILE A 51 3.90 -0.39 -4.92
C ILE A 51 4.80 0.54 -5.75
N ASP A 52 4.24 1.23 -6.74
CA ASP A 52 4.99 2.11 -7.64
C ASP A 52 5.62 3.31 -6.93
N LYS A 53 4.86 3.97 -6.05
CA LYS A 53 5.37 5.05 -5.20
C LYS A 53 6.53 4.58 -4.31
N LYS A 54 6.45 3.36 -3.80
CA LYS A 54 7.51 2.78 -2.97
C LYS A 54 8.74 2.40 -3.81
N ALA A 55 8.55 1.82 -4.99
CA ALA A 55 9.63 1.54 -5.94
C ALA A 55 10.39 2.82 -6.30
N LYS A 56 9.70 3.89 -6.71
CA LYS A 56 10.30 5.21 -7.01
C LYS A 56 11.08 5.78 -5.83
N LYS A 57 10.57 5.62 -4.61
CA LYS A 57 11.24 6.09 -3.39
C LYS A 57 12.52 5.30 -3.07
N LEU A 58 12.56 4.01 -3.41
CA LEU A 58 13.73 3.15 -3.18
C LEU A 58 14.76 3.24 -4.30
N CYS A 59 14.30 3.37 -5.55
CA CYS A 59 15.11 3.36 -6.76
C CYS A 59 14.89 4.66 -7.55
N PRO A 60 15.48 5.80 -7.12
CA PRO A 60 15.28 7.09 -7.79
C PRO A 60 15.86 7.13 -9.21
N GLU A 61 16.90 6.33 -9.48
CA GLU A 61 17.57 6.24 -10.79
C GLU A 61 16.83 5.37 -11.81
N GLY A 62 15.75 4.69 -11.41
CA GLY A 62 14.98 3.78 -12.24
C GLY A 62 14.86 2.38 -11.65
N TYR A 63 13.87 1.62 -12.14
CA TYR A 63 13.62 0.26 -11.68
C TYR A 63 12.87 -0.58 -12.71
N GLU A 64 13.02 -1.89 -12.58
CA GLU A 64 12.28 -2.89 -13.34
C GLU A 64 11.51 -3.83 -12.39
N TYR A 65 10.30 -4.22 -12.80
CA TYR A 65 9.55 -5.25 -12.09
C TYR A 65 9.93 -6.63 -12.62
N GLU A 66 10.45 -7.49 -11.75
CA GLU A 66 10.84 -8.86 -12.11
C GLU A 66 9.66 -9.83 -12.09
N THR A 67 8.61 -9.52 -11.32
CA THR A 67 7.44 -10.37 -11.15
C THR A 67 6.16 -9.64 -11.56
N PRO A 68 5.21 -10.32 -12.23
CA PRO A 68 3.88 -9.77 -12.44
C PRO A 68 3.21 -9.47 -11.08
N GLY A 69 2.42 -8.40 -11.04
CA GLY A 69 1.72 -8.00 -9.81
C GLY A 69 0.57 -8.91 -9.46
N ASP A 70 0.86 -9.93 -8.66
CA ASP A 70 -0.15 -10.81 -8.08
C ASP A 70 -0.84 -10.10 -6.92
N THR A 71 -2.13 -9.81 -7.09
CA THR A 71 -3.01 -9.40 -6.00
C THR A 71 -3.70 -10.63 -5.44
N ARG A 72 -3.54 -10.88 -4.15
CA ARG A 72 -4.14 -12.04 -3.47
C ARG A 72 -5.01 -11.56 -2.32
N PHE A 73 -6.21 -12.11 -2.22
CA PHE A 73 -7.03 -11.95 -1.05
C PHE A 73 -6.46 -12.80 0.09
N LYS A 74 -6.40 -12.23 1.29
CA LYS A 74 -5.92 -12.85 2.52
C LYS A 74 -7.02 -12.74 3.57
N ASN A 75 -7.33 -13.86 4.20
CA ASN A 75 -8.14 -13.89 5.42
C ASN A 75 -7.18 -14.06 6.60
N ASP A 76 -7.25 -13.14 7.54
CA ASP A 76 -6.48 -13.21 8.78
C ASP A 76 -7.41 -12.94 9.98
N LEU A 77 -6.98 -13.33 11.18
CA LEU A 77 -7.75 -13.12 12.39
C LEU A 77 -7.21 -11.88 13.11
N LEU A 78 -8.02 -10.83 13.17
CA LEU A 78 -7.70 -9.68 14.01
C LEU A 78 -8.13 -9.99 15.45
N VAL A 79 -7.21 -9.83 16.39
CA VAL A 79 -7.53 -9.84 17.82
C VAL A 79 -7.98 -8.44 18.21
N ASN A 80 -9.27 -8.28 18.50
CA ASN A 80 -9.83 -7.04 19.03
C ASN A 80 -10.47 -7.32 20.39
N ASN A 81 -9.94 -6.71 21.46
CA ASN A 81 -10.39 -6.93 22.83
C ASN A 81 -10.50 -8.42 23.23
N GLY A 82 -9.55 -9.25 22.80
CA GLY A 82 -9.53 -10.69 23.08
C GLY A 82 -10.48 -11.54 22.23
N VAL A 83 -11.24 -10.93 21.32
CA VAL A 83 -12.10 -11.63 20.35
C VAL A 83 -11.40 -11.72 19.01
N LEU A 84 -11.37 -12.93 18.43
CA LEU A 84 -10.88 -13.18 17.07
C LEU A 84 -11.96 -12.79 16.08
N MET A 85 -11.70 -11.77 15.27
CA MET A 85 -12.60 -11.33 14.20
C MET A 85 -11.98 -11.68 12.84
N PRO A 86 -12.73 -12.33 11.92
CA PRO A 86 -12.24 -12.57 10.57
C PRO A 86 -12.04 -11.23 9.86
N SER A 87 -10.85 -11.01 9.32
CA SER A 87 -10.46 -9.81 8.59
C SER A 87 -9.96 -10.20 7.20
N GLY A 88 -10.72 -9.80 6.19
CA GLY A 88 -10.31 -9.90 4.80
C GLY A 88 -9.50 -8.67 4.38
N TYR A 89 -8.40 -8.88 3.66
CA TYR A 89 -7.66 -7.81 3.00
C TYR A 89 -7.03 -8.29 1.69
N PHE A 90 -6.81 -7.37 0.76
CA PHE A 90 -6.04 -7.64 -0.45
C PHE A 90 -4.58 -7.26 -0.23
N ALA A 91 -3.68 -8.15 -0.65
CA ALA A 91 -2.24 -7.92 -0.63
C ALA A 91 -1.68 -8.06 -2.05
N MET A 92 -0.97 -7.04 -2.53
CA MET A 92 -0.20 -7.11 -3.77
C MET A 92 1.28 -7.27 -3.43
N HIS A 93 1.94 -8.21 -4.10
CA HIS A 93 3.38 -8.43 -3.99
C HIS A 93 4.05 -8.20 -5.35
N ARG A 94 5.20 -7.52 -5.34
CA ARG A 94 6.08 -7.41 -6.50
C ARG A 94 7.54 -7.41 -6.08
N VAL A 95 8.39 -8.04 -6.87
CA VAL A 95 9.83 -7.84 -6.78
C VAL A 95 10.22 -6.73 -7.75
N VAL A 96 10.98 -5.77 -7.25
CA VAL A 96 11.57 -4.68 -8.02
C VAL A 96 13.09 -4.79 -7.96
N ARG A 97 13.75 -4.54 -9.08
CA ARG A 97 15.21 -4.38 -9.16
C ARG A 97 15.50 -2.93 -9.49
N CYS A 98 16.31 -2.25 -8.69
CA CYS A 98 16.78 -0.91 -9.06
C CYS A 98 17.74 -1.01 -10.25
N THR A 99 17.59 -0.12 -11.21
CA THR A 99 18.55 0.08 -12.30
C THR A 99 19.41 1.28 -11.95
N ASN A 100 20.73 1.18 -12.09
CA ASN A 100 21.59 2.36 -11.98
C ASN A 100 21.62 3.06 -13.34
N ALA A 101 21.71 4.39 -13.36
CA ALA A 101 21.80 5.18 -14.59
C ALA A 101 23.00 4.85 -15.51
N ALA A 102 23.86 3.89 -15.14
CA ALA A 102 25.06 3.46 -15.87
C ALA A 102 24.85 2.23 -16.77
N GLU A 103 23.64 1.66 -16.86
CA GLU A 103 23.32 0.54 -17.75
C GLU A 103 22.54 0.98 -19.02
N ASN A 104 22.88 2.16 -19.57
CA ASN A 104 22.50 2.57 -20.93
C ASN A 104 23.74 2.92 -21.74
#